data_AF-A0A377BVY5-F1
#
_entry.id   AF-A0A377BVY5-F1
#
_cell.length_a   1.000
_cell.length_b   1.000
_cell.length_c   1.000
_cell.angle_alpha   90.00
_cell.angle_beta   90.00
_cell.angle_gamma   90.00
#
_symmetry.space_group_name_H-M   'P 1'
#
loop_
_entity.id
_entity.type
_entity.pdbx_description
1 polymer ?
#
loop_
_entity_poly.entity_id
_entity_poly.type
_entity_poly.pdbx_seq_one_letter_code
_entity_poly.pdbx_strand_id
1 'polypeptide(L)'
;MRADWQTNYQHTRSNDDDEEFSGDDTQKKWEWSRYYAWRALPSLKAKLALGEDYLNSDIFDGFNYVGGSVSTDDQMLPPNLRGYAPDISGVAHTTAKVTVSQMGRVIYETQVPAGPFRIQDLGDSVSGTLHIRIEEQNGQVQEYDISTASMPYLTRPGQVRYKIMMGRPQEWGHHVEGEFFSGA
;
A
#
# COMPACT_ATOMS: atom_id res chain seq x y z
N MET A 1 -22.18 5.72 -1.64
CA MET A 1 -22.32 4.77 -0.51
C MET A 1 -22.01 3.38 -1.04
N ARG A 2 -21.34 2.52 -0.27
CA ARG A 2 -20.95 1.16 -0.62
C ARG A 2 -21.30 0.21 0.54
N ALA A 3 -21.56 -1.04 0.21
CA ALA A 3 -21.84 -2.09 1.18
C ALA A 3 -21.21 -3.38 0.69
N ASP A 4 -20.58 -4.12 1.60
CA ASP A 4 -19.96 -5.40 1.30
C ASP A 4 -20.69 -6.51 2.07
N TRP A 5 -20.79 -7.69 1.45
CA TRP A 5 -21.45 -8.86 2.00
C TRP A 5 -20.57 -10.09 1.83
N GLN A 6 -20.63 -11.01 2.78
CA GLN A 6 -19.93 -12.28 2.73
C GLN A 6 -20.89 -13.44 3.03
N THR A 7 -20.67 -14.57 2.37
CA THR A 7 -21.43 -15.82 2.60
C THR A 7 -20.43 -16.91 2.95
N ASN A 8 -20.70 -17.65 4.01
CA ASN A 8 -19.94 -18.85 4.34
C ASN A 8 -20.86 -20.08 4.26
N TYR A 9 -20.34 -21.15 3.65
CA TYR A 9 -21.01 -22.43 3.53
C TYR A 9 -20.12 -23.48 4.15
N GLN A 10 -20.52 -23.97 5.32
CA GLN A 10 -19.72 -24.95 6.06
C GLN A 10 -20.50 -26.27 6.11
N HIS A 11 -19.91 -27.32 5.54
CA HIS A 11 -20.48 -28.66 5.54
C HIS A 11 -19.65 -29.53 6.45
N THR A 12 -20.13 -29.78 7.66
CA THR A 12 -19.48 -30.70 8.61
C THR A 12 -20.09 -32.08 8.45
N ARG A 13 -19.32 -33.04 7.94
CA ARG A 13 -19.66 -34.45 8.01
C ARG A 13 -19.13 -35.00 9.32
N SER A 14 -20.00 -35.20 10.29
CA SER A 14 -19.73 -36.05 11.46
C SER A 14 -19.64 -37.49 10.95
N ASN A 15 -18.51 -38.14 11.22
CA ASN A 15 -18.28 -39.54 10.88
C ASN A 15 -18.24 -40.34 12.18
N ASP A 16 -19.39 -40.38 12.87
CA ASP A 16 -19.58 -41.21 14.06
C ASP A 16 -20.38 -42.46 13.66
N ASP A 17 -19.73 -43.61 13.74
CA ASP A 17 -20.30 -44.94 13.60
C ASP A 17 -21.06 -45.31 14.89
N ASP A 18 -22.21 -44.70 15.16
CA ASP A 18 -23.17 -45.24 16.13
C ASP A 18 -24.60 -44.81 15.78
N GLU A 19 -25.52 -45.76 15.89
CA GLU A 19 -26.88 -45.69 15.36
C GLU A 19 -27.76 -44.62 16.02
N GLU A 20 -28.67 -44.04 15.21
CA GLU A 20 -29.74 -43.08 15.55
C GLU A 20 -29.39 -41.57 15.57
N PHE A 21 -29.66 -40.93 14.42
CA PHE A 21 -29.89 -39.50 14.09
C PHE A 21 -28.90 -38.88 13.09
N SER A 22 -29.09 -39.15 11.79
CA SER A 22 -28.47 -38.38 10.70
C SER A 22 -29.22 -37.06 10.47
N GLY A 23 -28.81 -36.02 11.20
CA GLY A 23 -29.11 -34.63 10.83
C GLY A 23 -27.97 -34.05 9.99
N ASP A 24 -28.15 -33.95 8.68
CA ASP A 24 -27.27 -33.18 7.80
C ASP A 24 -27.43 -31.69 8.13
N ASP A 25 -26.64 -31.16 9.07
CA ASP A 25 -26.70 -29.76 9.46
C ASP A 25 -25.94 -28.89 8.45
N THR A 26 -26.64 -28.50 7.39
CA THR A 26 -26.13 -27.52 6.43
C THR A 26 -26.26 -26.11 7.05
N GLN A 27 -25.19 -25.60 7.65
CA GLN A 27 -25.17 -24.23 8.16
C GLN A 27 -24.82 -23.23 7.06
N LYS A 28 -25.83 -22.47 6.63
CA LYS A 28 -25.68 -21.34 5.69
C LYS A 28 -25.82 -20.02 6.45
N LYS A 29 -24.71 -19.33 6.69
CA LYS A 29 -24.71 -17.99 7.31
C LYS A 29 -24.43 -16.92 6.26
N TRP A 30 -25.33 -15.95 6.15
CA TRP A 30 -25.19 -14.77 5.30
C TRP A 30 -25.12 -13.53 6.19
N GLU A 31 -24.09 -12.71 5.99
CA GLU A 31 -23.81 -11.56 6.85
C GLU A 31 -23.35 -10.38 6.00
N TRP A 32 -23.96 -9.21 6.24
CA TRP A 32 -23.41 -7.94 5.74
C TRP A 32 -22.19 -7.61 6.57
N SER A 33 -21.05 -7.33 5.93
CA SER A 33 -19.80 -7.16 6.66
C SER A 33 -19.47 -5.70 6.96
N ARG A 34 -19.87 -4.76 6.08
CA ARG A 34 -19.67 -3.33 6.30
C ARG A 34 -20.56 -2.43 5.45
N TYR A 35 -20.92 -1.29 6.02
CA TYR A 35 -21.55 -0.15 5.33
C TYR A 35 -20.68 1.09 5.43
N TYR A 36 -20.24 1.64 4.29
CA TYR A 36 -19.35 2.79 4.28
C TYR A 36 -19.56 3.69 3.07
N ALA A 37 -19.21 4.96 3.23
CA ALA A 37 -19.10 5.92 2.16
C ALA A 37 -17.69 6.52 2.20
N TRP A 38 -17.11 6.75 1.02
CA TRP A 38 -15.82 7.41 0.92
C TRP A 38 -15.87 8.49 -0.14
N ARG A 39 -15.02 9.50 0.04
CA ARG A 39 -14.84 10.62 -0.88
C ARG A 39 -13.35 10.96 -0.98
N ALA A 40 -12.87 11.12 -2.20
CA ALA A 40 -11.52 11.62 -2.45
C ALA A 40 -11.43 13.12 -2.13
N LEU A 41 -10.32 13.54 -1.51
CA LEU A 41 -9.96 14.92 -1.20
C LEU A 41 -8.64 15.27 -1.93
N PRO A 42 -8.69 15.67 -3.21
CA PRO A 42 -7.49 15.88 -4.01
C PRO A 42 -6.57 16.97 -3.48
N SER A 43 -7.11 18.03 -2.87
CA SER A 43 -6.33 19.13 -2.27
C SER A 43 -5.41 18.66 -1.14
N LEU A 44 -5.76 17.56 -0.47
CA LEU A 44 -5.04 16.98 0.65
C LEU A 44 -4.33 15.67 0.31
N LYS A 45 -4.46 15.19 -0.94
CA LYS A 45 -3.99 13.86 -1.38
C LYS A 45 -4.48 12.74 -0.46
N ALA A 46 -5.73 12.86 0.01
CA ALA A 46 -6.30 11.99 1.02
C ALA A 46 -7.69 11.50 0.64
N LYS A 47 -8.13 10.43 1.31
CA LYS A 47 -9.48 9.88 1.24
C LYS A 47 -10.18 10.09 2.57
N LEU A 48 -11.37 10.69 2.54
CA LEU A 48 -12.31 10.70 3.65
C LEU A 48 -13.17 9.45 3.57
N ALA A 49 -13.20 8.64 4.61
CA ALA A 49 -14.11 7.51 4.79
C ALA A 49 -15.04 7.78 5.99
N LEU A 50 -16.30 7.38 5.86
CA LEU A 50 -17.34 7.50 6.87
C LEU A 50 -18.15 6.20 6.90
N GLY A 51 -18.46 5.71 8.10
CA GLY A 51 -19.19 4.45 8.32
C GLY A 51 -18.30 3.40 8.97
N GLU A 52 -18.52 2.15 8.60
CA GLU A 52 -17.82 0.99 9.15
C GLU A 52 -16.54 0.72 8.37
N ASP A 53 -15.42 0.72 9.09
CA ASP A 53 -14.11 0.47 8.52
C ASP A 53 -13.24 -0.32 9.51
N TYR A 54 -12.12 -0.82 9.00
CA TYR A 54 -11.13 -1.51 9.82
C TYR A 54 -9.89 -0.63 9.96
N LEU A 55 -9.38 -0.54 11.18
CA LEU A 55 -8.06 0.02 11.39
C LEU A 55 -7.04 -1.00 10.90
N ASN A 56 -6.46 -0.76 9.73
CA ASN A 56 -5.19 -1.35 9.38
C ASN A 56 -4.09 -0.33 9.67
N SER A 57 -3.19 -0.66 10.59
CA SER A 57 -2.03 0.14 10.97
C SER A 57 -0.86 -0.80 11.15
N ASP A 58 0.32 -0.41 10.68
CA ASP A 58 1.52 -1.21 10.87
C ASP A 58 2.12 -1.04 12.29
N ILE A 59 1.55 -0.12 13.09
CA ILE A 59 2.03 0.24 14.44
C ILE A 59 1.08 -0.24 15.55
N PHE A 60 -0.21 -0.40 15.25
CA PHE A 60 -1.23 -0.78 16.22
C PHE A 60 -1.97 -2.02 15.73
N ASP A 61 -2.40 -2.88 16.67
CA ASP A 61 -3.26 -4.01 16.34
C ASP A 61 -4.54 -3.53 15.65
N GLY A 62 -4.90 -4.21 14.57
CA GLY A 62 -6.05 -3.84 13.76
C GLY A 62 -7.36 -4.19 14.45
N PHE A 63 -8.28 -3.23 14.52
CA PHE A 63 -9.62 -3.42 15.07
C PHE A 63 -10.68 -2.79 14.17
N ASN A 64 -11.91 -3.30 14.26
CA ASN A 64 -13.03 -2.76 13.51
C ASN A 64 -13.62 -1.55 14.27
N TYR A 65 -14.03 -0.53 13.54
CA TYR A 65 -14.68 0.64 14.13
C TYR A 65 -15.76 1.21 13.21
N VAL A 66 -16.70 1.93 13.81
CA VAL A 66 -17.64 2.78 13.09
C VAL A 66 -17.33 4.24 13.39
N GLY A 67 -17.17 5.05 12.35
CA GLY A 67 -16.81 6.45 12.52
C GLY A 67 -16.38 7.13 11.24
N GLY A 68 -15.39 8.02 11.36
CA GLY A 68 -14.81 8.73 10.24
C GLY A 68 -13.30 8.68 10.26
N SER A 69 -12.68 8.57 9.08
CA SER A 69 -11.24 8.63 8.93
C SER A 69 -10.81 9.42 7.71
N VAL A 70 -9.68 10.09 7.82
CA VAL A 70 -8.98 10.77 6.74
C VAL A 70 -7.60 10.18 6.66
N SER A 71 -7.32 9.46 5.58
CA SER A 71 -6.03 8.83 5.34
C SER A 71 -5.42 9.31 4.04
N THR A 72 -4.09 9.47 4.00
CA THR A 72 -3.37 9.67 2.74
C THR A 72 -3.63 8.51 1.79
N ASP A 73 -3.86 8.79 0.50
CA ASP A 73 -4.12 7.76 -0.52
C ASP A 73 -3.06 7.86 -1.63
N ASP A 74 -2.10 6.94 -1.59
CA ASP A 74 -0.99 6.90 -2.55
C ASP A 74 -1.47 6.58 -3.97
N GLN A 75 -2.65 5.99 -4.16
CA GLN A 75 -3.20 5.73 -5.50
C GLN A 75 -3.64 7.01 -6.22
N MET A 76 -3.84 8.12 -5.48
CA MET A 76 -4.09 9.44 -6.07
C MET A 76 -2.83 10.06 -6.68
N LEU A 77 -1.66 9.48 -6.41
CA LEU A 77 -0.42 9.89 -7.06
C LEU A 77 -0.34 9.30 -8.49
N PRO A 78 0.25 10.04 -9.44
CA PRO A 78 0.70 9.49 -10.71
C PRO A 78 1.46 8.17 -10.49
N PRO A 79 1.31 7.15 -11.37
CA PRO A 79 1.90 5.82 -11.17
C PRO A 79 3.41 5.81 -10.86
N ASN A 80 4.13 6.81 -11.36
CA ASN A 80 5.57 7.01 -11.19
C ASN A 80 5.97 7.70 -9.87
N LEU A 81 4.98 8.23 -9.14
CA LEU A 81 5.13 8.83 -7.81
C LEU A 81 4.55 7.95 -6.69
N ARG A 82 4.00 6.78 -7.03
CA ARG A 82 3.52 5.81 -6.03
C ARG A 82 4.72 5.16 -5.35
N GLY A 83 4.53 4.88 -4.05
CA GLY A 83 5.43 4.22 -3.09
C GLY A 83 6.93 4.56 -3.17
N TYR A 84 7.77 3.60 -2.77
CA TYR A 84 9.19 3.85 -2.48
C TYR A 84 10.07 3.58 -3.70
N ALA A 85 10.66 4.66 -4.23
CA ALA A 85 11.77 4.60 -5.16
C ALA A 85 13.01 5.20 -4.47
N PRO A 86 14.14 4.49 -4.43
CA PRO A 86 15.39 5.03 -3.92
C PRO A 86 15.84 6.21 -4.80
N ASP A 87 16.34 7.29 -4.17
CA ASP A 87 16.86 8.46 -4.89
C ASP A 87 18.24 8.12 -5.45
N ILE A 88 18.36 8.03 -6.78
CA ILE A 88 19.63 7.83 -7.47
C ILE A 88 20.21 9.21 -7.75
N SER A 89 21.27 9.57 -7.04
CA SER A 89 21.99 10.83 -7.23
C SER A 89 23.39 10.58 -7.76
N GLY A 90 23.84 11.47 -8.65
CA GLY A 90 25.16 11.39 -9.26
C GLY A 90 25.56 12.72 -9.90
N VAL A 91 26.76 12.78 -10.44
CA VAL A 91 27.27 13.93 -11.17
C VAL A 91 27.69 13.47 -12.56
N ALA A 92 27.12 14.06 -13.59
CA ALA A 92 27.53 13.84 -14.97
C ALA A 92 28.48 14.97 -15.40
N HIS A 93 29.66 14.66 -15.93
CA HIS A 93 30.60 15.69 -16.40
C HIS A 93 30.17 16.30 -17.74
N THR A 94 29.43 15.54 -18.54
CA THR A 94 28.85 15.96 -19.81
C THR A 94 27.38 15.52 -19.89
N THR A 95 26.67 15.86 -20.98
CA THR A 95 25.36 15.25 -21.24
C THR A 95 25.51 13.75 -21.27
N ALA A 96 24.75 13.04 -20.43
CA ALA A 96 24.92 11.61 -20.22
C ALA A 96 23.59 10.87 -20.33
N LYS A 97 23.65 9.63 -20.80
CA LYS A 97 22.54 8.69 -20.77
C LYS A 97 22.69 7.82 -19.53
N VAL A 98 21.69 7.87 -18.65
CA VAL A 98 21.66 7.07 -17.42
C VAL A 98 20.73 5.89 -17.65
N THR A 99 21.29 4.69 -17.58
CA THR A 99 20.57 3.43 -17.69
C THR A 99 20.60 2.73 -16.34
N VAL A 100 19.42 2.40 -15.80
CA VAL A 100 19.27 1.64 -14.57
C VAL A 100 18.80 0.24 -14.92
N SER A 101 19.52 -0.76 -14.43
CA SER A 101 19.23 -2.17 -14.67
C SER A 101 19.16 -2.97 -13.37
N GLN A 102 18.38 -4.04 -13.39
CA GLN A 102 18.18 -4.95 -12.27
C GLN A 102 18.19 -6.37 -12.80
N MET A 103 19.05 -7.22 -12.24
CA MET A 103 19.21 -8.62 -12.70
C MET A 103 19.41 -8.73 -14.24
N GLY A 104 20.13 -7.77 -14.83
CA GLY A 104 20.39 -7.72 -16.27
C GLY A 104 19.26 -7.14 -17.14
N ARG A 105 18.13 -6.73 -16.57
CA ARG A 105 17.02 -6.08 -17.28
C ARG A 105 17.06 -4.57 -17.08
N VAL A 106 17.00 -3.79 -18.17
CA VAL A 106 16.85 -2.33 -18.08
C VAL A 106 15.43 -2.00 -17.61
N ILE A 107 15.35 -1.25 -16.51
CA ILE A 107 14.09 -0.84 -15.88
C ILE A 107 13.82 0.66 -16.06
N TYR A 108 14.85 1.46 -16.30
CA TYR A 108 14.75 2.90 -16.50
C TYR A 108 15.89 3.41 -17.38
N GLU A 109 15.60 4.33 -18.29
CA GLU A 109 16.59 4.98 -19.13
C GLU A 109 16.19 6.44 -19.36
N THR A 110 17.11 7.37 -19.11
CA THR A 110 16.89 8.80 -19.35
C THR A 110 18.18 9.51 -19.74
N GLN A 111 18.07 10.66 -20.42
CA GLN A 111 19.20 11.55 -20.65
C GLN A 111 19.18 12.69 -19.64
N VAL A 112 20.34 12.95 -19.03
CA VAL A 112 20.55 14.04 -18.07
C VAL A 112 21.55 15.06 -18.64
N PRO A 113 21.34 16.35 -18.36
CA PRO A 113 22.32 17.38 -18.71
C PRO A 113 23.59 17.25 -17.86
N ALA A 114 24.67 17.91 -18.28
CA ALA A 114 25.89 18.01 -17.49
C ALA A 114 25.63 18.68 -16.13
N GLY A 115 26.11 18.08 -15.06
CA GLY A 115 25.94 18.55 -13.68
C GLY A 115 25.41 17.48 -12.73
N PRO A 116 25.11 17.88 -11.48
CA PRO A 116 24.45 17.01 -10.52
C PRO A 116 23.02 16.69 -10.97
N PHE A 117 22.65 15.42 -10.94
CA PHE A 117 21.32 14.96 -11.28
C PHE A 117 20.75 14.07 -10.17
N ARG A 118 19.42 13.98 -10.14
CA ARG A 118 18.67 13.08 -9.26
C ARG A 118 17.55 12.44 -10.05
N ILE A 119 17.45 11.12 -9.96
CA ILE A 119 16.39 10.35 -10.62
C ILE A 119 15.49 9.78 -9.52
N GLN A 120 14.24 10.26 -9.53
CA GLN A 120 13.21 9.90 -8.55
C GLN A 120 12.03 9.15 -9.20
N ASP A 121 12.17 8.80 -10.48
CA ASP A 121 11.08 8.34 -11.34
C ASP A 121 11.07 6.81 -11.55
N LEU A 122 11.71 6.07 -10.64
CA LEU A 122 11.67 4.61 -10.68
C LEU A 122 10.31 4.12 -10.19
N GLY A 123 9.79 3.07 -10.84
CA GLY A 123 8.53 2.45 -10.45
C GLY A 123 8.61 1.70 -9.12
N ASP A 124 7.44 1.52 -8.50
CA ASP A 124 7.23 0.98 -7.14
C ASP A 124 7.68 -0.45 -6.88
N SER A 125 8.01 -1.21 -7.92
CA SER A 125 8.30 -2.65 -7.84
C SER A 125 9.80 -2.96 -7.79
N VAL A 126 10.64 -1.96 -7.55
CA VAL A 126 12.09 -2.10 -7.64
C VAL A 126 12.68 -2.36 -6.23
N SER A 127 13.03 -3.62 -5.96
CA SER A 127 13.65 -4.06 -4.70
C SER A 127 14.93 -4.86 -4.93
N GLY A 128 15.98 -4.65 -4.12
CA GLY A 128 17.27 -5.36 -4.23
C GLY A 128 18.36 -4.52 -4.91
N THR A 129 19.37 -5.15 -5.48
CA THR A 129 20.51 -4.43 -6.08
C THR A 129 20.14 -3.85 -7.46
N LEU A 130 20.39 -2.56 -7.64
CA LEU A 130 20.33 -1.85 -8.90
C LEU A 130 21.73 -1.60 -9.43
N HIS A 131 21.92 -1.84 -10.73
CA HIS A 131 23.13 -1.53 -11.47
C HIS A 131 22.88 -0.25 -12.29
N ILE A 132 23.60 0.81 -11.97
CA ILE A 132 23.49 2.10 -12.63
C ILE A 132 24.67 2.24 -13.59
N ARG A 133 24.38 2.56 -14.84
CA ARG A 133 25.36 2.87 -15.88
C ARG A 133 25.12 4.27 -16.43
N ILE A 134 26.12 5.12 -16.34
CA ILE A 134 26.13 6.49 -16.87
C ILE A 134 27.06 6.51 -18.07
N GLU A 135 26.51 6.70 -19.25
CA GLU A 135 27.26 6.81 -20.50
C GLU A 135 27.33 8.29 -20.91
N GLU A 136 28.51 8.87 -20.78
CA GLU A 136 28.78 10.27 -21.11
C GLU A 136 29.01 10.47 -22.62
N GLN A 137 28.71 11.67 -23.14
CA GLN A 137 28.94 11.99 -24.56
C GLN A 137 30.42 11.92 -24.99
N ASN A 138 31.35 12.08 -24.04
CA ASN A 138 32.78 11.91 -24.27
C ASN A 138 33.22 10.42 -24.38
N GLY A 139 32.27 9.48 -24.28
CA GLY A 139 32.52 8.04 -24.32
C GLY A 139 32.96 7.42 -23.00
N GLN A 140 33.08 8.21 -21.91
CA GLN A 140 33.32 7.67 -20.59
C GLN A 140 32.06 6.98 -20.07
N VAL A 141 32.27 5.81 -19.44
CA VAL A 141 31.18 5.05 -18.82
C VAL A 141 31.50 4.92 -17.33
N GLN A 142 30.56 5.33 -16.49
CA GLN A 142 30.63 5.14 -15.05
C GLN A 142 29.58 4.10 -14.65
N GLU A 143 29.99 3.09 -13.89
CA GLU A 143 29.10 2.03 -13.41
C GLU A 143 29.23 1.92 -11.90
N TYR A 144 28.09 1.84 -11.20
CA TYR A 144 28.04 1.60 -9.77
C TYR A 144 26.74 0.91 -9.38
N ASP A 145 26.80 0.21 -8.25
CA ASP A 145 25.69 -0.56 -7.72
C ASP A 145 25.11 0.11 -6.48
N ILE A 146 23.79 0.23 -6.44
CA ILE A 146 23.06 0.66 -5.26
C ILE A 146 22.23 -0.53 -4.76
N SER A 147 22.45 -0.93 -3.51
CA SER A 147 21.58 -1.88 -2.84
C SER A 147 20.35 -1.16 -2.30
N THR A 148 19.18 -1.54 -2.80
CA THR A 148 17.91 -0.97 -2.36
C THR A 148 17.28 -1.95 -1.38
N ALA A 149 17.15 -1.53 -0.12
CA ALA A 149 16.32 -2.22 0.84
C ALA A 149 14.92 -1.62 0.76
N SER A 150 13.91 -2.41 0.36
CA SER A 150 12.51 -1.99 0.48
C SER A 150 12.14 -2.07 1.96
N MET A 151 12.36 -0.99 2.71
CA MET A 151 11.71 -0.86 4.01
C MET A 151 10.28 -0.37 3.77
N PRO A 152 9.24 -1.12 4.19
CA PRO A 152 7.84 -0.74 3.97
C PRO A 152 7.43 0.60 4.63
N TYR A 153 8.34 1.24 5.37
CA TYR A 153 8.10 2.40 6.22
C TYR A 153 8.75 3.70 5.72
N LEU A 154 9.49 3.67 4.61
CA LEU A 154 10.13 4.88 4.07
C LEU A 154 9.21 5.58 3.07
N THR A 155 8.63 6.70 3.48
CA THR A 155 8.01 7.65 2.55
C THR A 155 9.09 8.38 1.76
N ARG A 156 8.81 8.75 0.51
CA ARG A 156 9.74 9.53 -0.32
C ARG A 156 10.11 10.84 0.42
N PRO A 157 11.37 11.31 0.37
CA PRO A 157 11.73 12.61 0.91
C PRO A 157 10.78 13.72 0.41
N GLY A 158 10.12 14.42 1.34
CA GLY A 158 9.10 15.44 1.04
C GLY A 158 7.64 14.94 1.00
N GLN A 159 7.39 13.65 1.23
CA GLN A 159 6.05 13.09 1.39
C GLN A 159 5.77 12.76 2.86
N VAL A 160 4.55 13.08 3.30
CA VAL A 160 4.05 12.78 4.66
C VAL A 160 2.82 11.92 4.51
N ARG A 161 2.88 10.69 5.05
CA ARG A 161 1.69 9.83 5.21
C ARG A 161 1.09 10.12 6.58
N TYR A 162 -0.21 10.40 6.60
CA TYR A 162 -0.97 10.66 7.82
C TYR A 162 -2.32 9.93 7.77
N LYS A 163 -2.83 9.53 8.93
CA LYS A 163 -4.11 8.85 9.08
C LYS A 163 -4.80 9.29 10.36
N ILE A 164 -5.77 10.19 10.22
CA ILE A 164 -6.60 10.66 11.33
C ILE A 164 -7.88 9.86 11.35
N MET A 165 -8.32 9.39 12.52
CA MET A 165 -9.55 8.62 12.67
C MET A 165 -10.26 8.98 13.98
N MET A 166 -11.58 8.86 13.97
CA MET A 166 -12.41 9.05 15.16
C MET A 166 -13.66 8.19 15.04
N GLY A 167 -14.09 7.58 16.14
CA GLY A 167 -15.23 6.68 16.10
C GLY A 167 -15.43 5.89 17.38
N ARG A 168 -16.13 4.78 17.25
CA ARG A 168 -16.30 3.80 18.31
C ARG A 168 -15.89 2.42 17.80
N PRO A 169 -15.24 1.59 18.63
CA PRO A 169 -14.95 0.22 18.25
C PRO A 169 -16.24 -0.53 17.95
N GLN A 170 -16.17 -1.51 17.06
CA GLN A 170 -17.29 -2.41 16.79
C GLN A 170 -16.81 -3.86 16.92
N GLU A 171 -17.64 -4.70 17.53
CA GLU A 171 -17.47 -6.14 17.52
C GLU A 171 -18.18 -6.77 16.30
N TRP A 172 -17.89 -8.04 16.01
CA TRP A 172 -18.58 -8.77 14.95
C TRP A 172 -20.10 -8.77 15.17
N GLY A 173 -20.85 -8.48 14.10
CA GLY A 173 -22.31 -8.30 14.16
C GLY A 173 -22.79 -6.85 14.35
N HIS A 174 -21.96 -5.85 14.05
CA HIS A 174 -22.30 -4.42 14.10
C HIS A 174 -22.62 -3.89 15.51
N HIS A 175 -22.19 -4.60 16.56
CA HIS A 175 -22.37 -4.14 17.93
C HIS A 175 -21.31 -3.10 18.26
N VAL A 176 -21.74 -1.88 18.60
CA VAL A 176 -20.83 -0.79 18.95
C VAL A 176 -20.54 -0.88 20.44
N GLU A 177 -19.35 -1.35 20.77
CA GLU A 177 -18.90 -1.55 22.13
C GLU A 177 -17.74 -0.60 22.44
N GLY A 178 -17.72 -0.03 23.64
CA GLY A 178 -16.62 0.82 24.11
C GLY A 178 -16.83 2.32 23.95
N GLU A 179 -15.86 3.06 24.46
CA GLU A 179 -15.89 4.52 24.50
C GLU A 179 -15.50 5.14 23.14
N PHE A 180 -15.86 6.41 22.95
CA PHE A 180 -15.40 7.16 21.79
C PHE A 180 -13.88 7.26 21.81
N PHE A 181 -13.25 7.06 20.65
CA PHE A 181 -11.81 7.23 20.49
C PHE A 181 -11.48 8.17 19.31
N SER A 182 -10.29 8.73 19.38
CA SER A 182 -9.66 9.47 18.28
C SER A 182 -8.18 9.14 18.20
N GLY A 183 -7.63 9.00 16.99
CA GLY A 183 -6.22 8.73 16.72
C GLY A 183 -5.73 9.48 15.48
N ALA A 184 -4.41 9.64 15.34
CA ALA A 184 -3.74 10.33 14.24
C ALA A 184 -2.42 9.64 13.85
#